data_AF-A0A6B2XG34-F1
#
_entry.id   AF-A0A6B2XG34-F1
#
_cell.length_a   1.000
_cell.length_b   1.000
_cell.length_c   1.000
_cell.angle_alpha   90.00
_cell.angle_beta   90.00
_cell.angle_gamma   90.00
#
_symmetry.space_group_name_H-M   'P 1'
#
loop_
_entity.id
_entity.type
_entity.pdbx_description
1 polymer ?
#
loop_
_entity_poly.entity_id
_entity_poly.type
_entity_poly.pdbx_seq_one_letter_code
_entity_poly.pdbx_strand_id
1 'polypeptide(L)'
;MSGGGVRTVRAGKHTVEVHRPDKVLFPAGDGAKEYTKGDLVDYYRSVAPFMLPHLRGRPLMLERHPDGLGGPRFMQKNTPDGYPEWIGRVEVPKEGGTVRHTVCDDTATLLYLADQAALTVHRWLSRAGDVERPDRMVFDLDPAGDDDFAAVHEAAWLLGELLDELRLPSALMTTGSRGLHVIVPLDGRQGFDEVRAFAKDVADTLVAGHPDRFTTAARKKDRGHRLYLDVQRNGYAQTAVAPFTVRAKPGAPVATPMSWTQLDDPGLDARRWTVADALEQARTRPWDGVPAKGRALGPARRRLNALMPS
;
A
#
# COMPACT_ATOMS: atom_id res chain seq x y z
N MET A 1 1.80 -30.54 -19.99
CA MET A 1 2.69 -31.09 -18.94
C MET A 1 3.73 -30.04 -18.62
N SER A 2 3.48 -29.18 -17.62
CA SER A 2 4.44 -28.16 -17.21
C SER A 2 5.45 -28.78 -16.24
N GLY A 3 6.71 -28.81 -16.66
CA GLY A 3 7.81 -29.31 -15.84
C GLY A 3 7.88 -28.54 -14.52
N GLY A 4 7.60 -29.24 -13.42
CA GLY A 4 7.70 -28.70 -12.07
C GLY A 4 9.16 -28.52 -11.68
N GLY A 5 9.83 -27.51 -12.22
CA GLY A 5 11.17 -27.13 -11.79
C GLY A 5 11.16 -26.44 -10.43
N VAL A 6 12.26 -26.59 -9.69
CA VAL A 6 12.61 -25.75 -8.55
C VAL A 6 13.79 -24.87 -8.98
N ARG A 7 13.65 -23.55 -8.84
CA ARG A 7 14.73 -22.58 -9.07
C ARG A 7 15.23 -22.08 -7.72
N THR A 8 16.52 -22.19 -7.49
CA THR A 8 17.14 -21.72 -6.25
C THR A 8 17.68 -20.30 -6.41
N VAL A 9 17.35 -19.39 -5.47
CA VAL A 9 17.78 -17.99 -5.49
C VAL A 9 18.45 -17.63 -4.17
N ARG A 10 19.72 -17.21 -4.24
CA ARG A 10 20.44 -16.68 -3.07
C ARG A 10 20.01 -15.23 -2.78
N ALA A 11 19.56 -14.98 -1.55
CA ALA A 11 19.15 -13.67 -1.06
C ALA A 11 19.76 -13.41 0.34
N GLY A 12 20.87 -12.68 0.37
CA GLY A 12 21.62 -12.46 1.60
C GLY A 12 22.20 -13.76 2.16
N LYS A 13 21.85 -14.07 3.42
CA LYS A 13 22.27 -15.28 4.14
C LYS A 13 21.42 -16.51 3.85
N HIS A 14 20.30 -16.35 3.14
CA HIS A 14 19.37 -17.43 2.85
C HIS A 14 19.36 -17.79 1.38
N THR A 15 18.95 -19.03 1.14
CA THR A 15 18.71 -19.58 -0.17
C THR A 15 17.22 -19.93 -0.24
N VAL A 16 16.52 -19.35 -1.21
CA VAL A 16 15.07 -19.52 -1.39
C VAL A 16 14.81 -20.44 -2.58
N GLU A 17 13.97 -21.44 -2.38
CA GLU A 17 13.49 -22.33 -3.43
C GLU A 17 12.19 -21.76 -4.03
N VAL A 18 12.20 -21.54 -5.34
CA VAL A 18 11.07 -21.06 -6.12
C VAL A 18 10.48 -22.24 -6.87
N HIS A 19 9.29 -22.67 -6.46
CA HIS A 19 8.62 -23.86 -6.97
C HIS A 19 7.75 -23.51 -8.16
N ARG A 20 7.84 -24.26 -9.26
CA ARG A 20 7.08 -24.00 -10.50
C ARG A 20 7.29 -22.54 -10.97
N PRO A 21 8.53 -22.11 -11.22
CA PRO A 21 8.83 -20.74 -11.63
C PRO A 21 8.08 -20.36 -12.92
N ASP A 22 7.90 -21.30 -13.85
CA ASP A 22 7.19 -21.08 -15.12
C ASP A 22 5.66 -21.02 -14.97
N LYS A 23 5.14 -21.11 -13.75
CA LYS A 23 3.70 -20.98 -13.52
C LYS A 23 3.24 -19.57 -13.85
N VAL A 24 2.34 -19.46 -14.82
CA VAL A 24 1.65 -18.22 -15.17
C VAL A 24 0.82 -17.74 -13.98
N LEU A 25 1.10 -16.52 -13.52
CA LEU A 25 0.30 -15.84 -12.49
C LEU A 25 -0.57 -14.75 -13.11
N PHE A 26 -0.06 -14.10 -14.16
CA PHE A 26 -0.75 -13.06 -14.92
C PHE A 26 -0.77 -13.47 -16.40
N PRO A 27 -1.90 -13.97 -16.93
CA PRO A 27 -2.02 -14.27 -18.35
C PRO A 27 -1.81 -13.02 -19.22
N ALA A 28 -1.36 -13.22 -20.47
CA ALA A 28 -1.33 -12.14 -21.45
C ALA A 28 -2.75 -11.61 -21.73
N GLY A 29 -2.88 -10.29 -21.91
CA GLY A 29 -4.16 -9.62 -22.12
C GLY A 29 -4.02 -8.11 -22.08
N ASP A 30 -4.94 -7.40 -22.75
CA ASP A 30 -5.01 -5.92 -22.76
C ASP A 30 -3.67 -5.24 -23.15
N GLY A 31 -2.95 -5.82 -24.12
CA GLY A 31 -1.65 -5.31 -24.57
C GLY A 31 -0.47 -5.63 -23.64
N ALA A 32 -0.72 -6.25 -22.49
CA ALA A 32 0.33 -6.71 -21.58
C ALA A 32 0.75 -8.16 -21.90
N LYS A 33 2.05 -8.42 -21.75
CA LYS A 33 2.60 -9.78 -21.83
C LYS A 33 2.21 -10.62 -20.62
N GLU A 34 2.40 -11.92 -20.76
CA GLU A 34 2.30 -12.88 -19.66
C GLU A 34 3.41 -12.67 -18.61
N TYR A 35 3.07 -12.84 -17.33
CA TYR A 35 4.04 -12.90 -16.24
C TYR A 35 3.87 -14.18 -15.41
N THR A 36 5.01 -14.82 -15.16
CA THR A 36 5.16 -16.05 -14.39
C THR A 36 5.49 -15.76 -12.92
N LYS A 37 5.50 -16.80 -12.10
CA LYS A 37 6.03 -16.74 -10.73
C LYS A 37 7.51 -16.34 -10.73
N GLY A 38 8.30 -16.86 -11.68
CA GLY A 38 9.70 -16.49 -11.84
C GLY A 38 9.87 -14.99 -12.05
N ASP A 39 9.04 -14.39 -12.92
CA ASP A 39 9.05 -12.95 -13.17
C ASP A 39 8.69 -12.15 -11.92
N LEU A 40 7.69 -12.60 -11.14
CA LEU A 40 7.31 -11.97 -9.88
C LEU A 40 8.47 -11.98 -8.86
N VAL A 41 9.17 -13.11 -8.75
CA VAL A 41 10.36 -13.24 -7.88
C VAL A 41 11.48 -12.31 -8.35
N ASP A 42 11.77 -12.27 -9.65
CA ASP A 42 12.82 -11.42 -10.20
C ASP A 42 12.50 -9.92 -10.04
N TYR A 43 11.25 -9.53 -10.26
CA TYR A 43 10.76 -8.19 -9.96
C TYR A 43 10.97 -7.84 -8.49
N TYR A 44 10.47 -8.66 -7.56
CA TYR A 44 10.62 -8.38 -6.13
C TYR A 44 12.07 -8.35 -5.67
N ARG A 45 12.93 -9.19 -6.24
CA ARG A 45 14.38 -9.16 -5.99
C ARG A 45 14.97 -7.82 -6.42
N SER A 46 14.59 -7.32 -7.59
CA SER A 46 15.12 -6.08 -8.15
C SER A 46 14.67 -4.83 -7.38
N VAL A 47 13.42 -4.81 -6.90
CA VAL A 47 12.85 -3.66 -6.19
C VAL A 47 13.04 -3.73 -4.67
N ALA A 48 13.54 -4.86 -4.13
CA ALA A 48 13.77 -5.06 -2.70
C ALA A 48 14.50 -3.90 -1.98
N PRO A 49 15.55 -3.27 -2.56
CA PRO A 49 16.21 -2.12 -1.92
C PRO A 49 15.28 -0.93 -1.67
N PHE A 50 14.26 -0.75 -2.51
CA PHE A 50 13.26 0.33 -2.41
C PHE A 50 12.01 -0.10 -1.62
N MET A 51 11.59 -1.36 -1.73
CA MET A 51 10.40 -1.89 -1.05
C MET A 51 10.65 -2.24 0.42
N LEU A 52 11.80 -2.79 0.79
CA LEU A 52 12.02 -3.26 2.17
C LEU A 52 11.98 -2.14 3.24
N PRO A 53 12.48 -0.91 3.02
CA PRO A 53 12.30 0.19 3.97
C PRO A 53 10.82 0.45 4.33
N HIS A 54 9.91 0.08 3.44
CA HIS A 54 8.48 0.24 3.57
C HIS A 54 7.79 -0.96 4.26
N LEU A 55 8.44 -2.11 4.34
CA LEU A 55 7.91 -3.34 4.96
C LEU A 55 8.49 -3.64 6.34
N ARG A 56 9.76 -3.27 6.58
CA ARG A 56 10.52 -3.67 7.77
C ARG A 56 9.78 -3.39 9.07
N GLY A 57 9.74 -4.41 9.92
CA GLY A 57 9.13 -4.40 11.24
C GLY A 57 7.60 -4.28 11.19
N ARG A 58 6.94 -4.45 10.04
CA ARG A 58 5.47 -4.32 9.96
C ARG A 58 4.81 -5.69 9.84
N PRO A 59 3.76 -5.96 10.64
CA PRO A 59 2.88 -7.07 10.36
C PRO A 59 2.27 -6.94 8.96
N LEU A 60 2.17 -8.07 8.26
CA LEU A 60 1.63 -8.13 6.89
C LEU A 60 0.28 -8.84 6.83
N MET A 61 -0.51 -8.44 5.84
CA MET A 61 -1.62 -9.24 5.31
C MET A 61 -1.33 -9.51 3.84
N LEU A 62 -1.42 -10.77 3.41
CA LEU A 62 -1.02 -11.18 2.07
C LEU A 62 -2.23 -11.58 1.26
N GLU A 63 -2.41 -10.99 0.08
CA GLU A 63 -3.36 -11.48 -0.92
C GLU A 63 -2.65 -12.54 -1.76
N ARG A 64 -3.07 -13.80 -1.61
CA ARG A 64 -2.46 -14.93 -2.30
C ARG A 64 -3.35 -15.44 -3.42
N HIS A 65 -2.73 -15.72 -4.56
CA HIS A 65 -3.35 -16.32 -5.75
C HIS A 65 -2.53 -17.53 -6.18
N PRO A 66 -2.67 -18.68 -5.49
CA PRO A 66 -1.84 -19.87 -5.74
C PRO A 66 -1.85 -20.32 -7.19
N ASP A 67 -2.97 -20.12 -7.90
CA ASP A 67 -3.21 -20.51 -9.29
C ASP A 67 -3.29 -19.33 -10.26
N GLY A 68 -2.74 -18.17 -9.87
CA GLY A 68 -2.79 -16.95 -10.67
C GLY A 68 -4.16 -16.30 -10.67
N LEU A 69 -4.33 -15.26 -11.50
CA LEU A 69 -5.55 -14.42 -11.52
C LEU A 69 -6.85 -15.16 -11.86
N GLY A 70 -6.77 -16.28 -12.60
CA GLY A 70 -7.93 -17.10 -12.96
C GLY A 70 -8.37 -18.07 -11.86
N GLY A 71 -7.59 -18.18 -10.78
CA GLY A 71 -7.82 -19.13 -9.70
C GLY A 71 -8.45 -18.52 -8.44
N PRO A 72 -8.57 -19.34 -7.37
CA PRO A 72 -9.04 -18.83 -6.09
C PRO A 72 -8.03 -17.87 -5.46
N ARG A 73 -8.56 -16.83 -4.81
CA ARG A 73 -7.79 -15.89 -3.99
C ARG A 73 -8.11 -16.05 -2.51
N PHE A 74 -7.16 -15.75 -1.63
CA PHE A 74 -7.44 -15.62 -0.21
C PHE A 74 -6.53 -14.60 0.48
N MET A 75 -7.04 -14.03 1.58
CA MET A 75 -6.31 -13.09 2.42
C MET A 75 -5.69 -13.82 3.61
N GLN A 76 -4.37 -13.91 3.63
CA GLN A 76 -3.61 -14.52 4.72
C GLN A 76 -3.20 -13.47 5.74
N LYS A 77 -3.76 -13.57 6.95
CA LYS A 77 -3.29 -12.81 8.13
C LYS A 77 -2.42 -13.67 9.04
N ASN A 78 -2.85 -14.89 9.31
CA ASN A 78 -2.12 -15.83 10.15
C ASN A 78 -1.01 -16.52 9.34
N THR A 79 0.21 -16.48 9.87
CA THR A 79 1.39 -17.11 9.27
C THR A 79 1.27 -18.63 9.41
N PRO A 80 1.36 -19.40 8.30
CA PRO A 80 1.36 -20.86 8.37
C PRO A 80 2.54 -21.39 9.19
N ASP A 81 2.33 -22.48 9.94
CA ASP A 81 3.39 -23.13 10.73
C ASP A 81 4.54 -23.64 9.87
N GLY A 82 4.25 -24.06 8.63
CA GLY A 82 5.26 -24.53 7.68
C GLY A 82 6.14 -23.43 7.07
N TYR A 83 5.96 -22.15 7.41
CA TYR A 83 6.90 -21.12 6.97
C TYR A 83 8.26 -21.34 7.63
N PRO A 84 9.39 -21.14 6.91
CA PRO A 84 10.73 -21.30 7.49
C PRO A 84 10.94 -20.50 8.78
N GLU A 85 11.72 -21.04 9.71
CA GLU A 85 11.96 -20.41 11.02
C GLU A 85 12.56 -19.01 10.92
N TRP A 86 13.40 -18.77 9.90
CA TRP A 86 14.06 -17.49 9.67
C TRP A 86 13.11 -16.36 9.23
N ILE A 87 11.86 -16.67 8.88
CA ILE A 87 10.84 -15.65 8.57
C ILE A 87 10.33 -15.03 9.88
N GLY A 88 10.43 -13.70 9.98
CA GLY A 88 9.94 -12.94 11.12
C GLY A 88 8.43 -13.10 11.32
N ARG A 89 8.01 -13.17 12.59
CA ARG A 89 6.61 -13.28 13.00
C ARG A 89 6.33 -12.34 14.17
N VAL A 90 5.12 -11.81 14.26
CA VAL A 90 4.65 -11.04 15.40
C VAL A 90 3.25 -11.50 15.79
N GLU A 91 3.05 -11.80 17.07
CA GLU A 91 1.73 -12.07 17.62
C GLU A 91 1.02 -10.76 17.95
N VAL A 92 -0.18 -10.61 17.43
CA VAL A 92 -0.96 -9.39 17.53
C VAL A 92 -2.29 -9.70 18.21
N PRO A 93 -2.69 -8.93 19.23
CA PRO A 93 -4.00 -9.06 19.86
C PRO A 93 -5.15 -8.85 18.88
N LYS A 94 -6.21 -9.63 19.06
CA LYS A 94 -7.51 -9.40 18.43
C LYS A 94 -8.62 -9.76 19.43
N GLU A 95 -9.85 -9.43 19.08
CA GLU A 95 -11.00 -9.92 19.83
C GLU A 95 -10.96 -11.47 19.91
N GLY A 96 -10.99 -11.99 21.14
CA GLY A 96 -10.98 -13.42 21.41
C GLY A 96 -9.66 -14.16 21.11
N GLY A 97 -8.50 -13.48 21.05
CA GLY A 97 -7.20 -14.16 20.99
C GLY A 97 -6.10 -13.36 20.30
N THR A 98 -5.20 -14.05 19.62
CA THR A 98 -4.10 -13.43 18.85
C THR A 98 -4.12 -13.89 17.39
N VAL A 99 -3.40 -13.16 16.53
CA VAL A 99 -3.06 -13.57 15.17
C VAL A 99 -1.55 -13.42 14.99
N ARG A 100 -0.89 -14.45 14.45
CA ARG A 100 0.55 -14.43 14.21
C ARG A 100 0.83 -13.93 12.80
N HIS A 101 1.14 -12.66 12.65
CA HIS A 101 1.42 -12.03 11.36
C HIS A 101 2.85 -12.27 10.88
N THR A 102 3.03 -12.37 9.57
CA THR A 102 4.36 -12.42 8.95
C THR A 102 4.97 -11.02 8.96
N VAL A 103 6.27 -10.92 9.23
CA VAL A 103 7.06 -9.68 9.13
C VAL A 103 8.14 -9.90 8.08
N CYS A 104 8.19 -9.01 7.07
CA CYS A 104 9.15 -9.10 5.97
C CYS A 104 10.25 -8.05 6.13
N ASP A 105 11.38 -8.46 6.71
CA ASP A 105 12.51 -7.57 6.99
C ASP A 105 13.64 -7.60 5.95
N ASP A 106 13.67 -8.65 5.14
CA ASP A 106 14.75 -8.92 4.19
C ASP A 106 14.25 -9.44 2.84
N THR A 107 15.18 -9.46 1.87
CA THR A 107 14.92 -9.91 0.51
C THR A 107 14.50 -11.38 0.49
N ALA A 108 15.10 -12.23 1.32
CA ALA A 108 14.79 -13.67 1.33
C ALA A 108 13.32 -13.92 1.69
N THR A 109 12.81 -13.22 2.70
CA THR A 109 11.41 -13.29 3.09
C THR A 109 10.52 -12.82 1.94
N LEU A 110 10.85 -11.69 1.32
CA LEU A 110 10.08 -11.17 0.19
C LEU A 110 10.00 -12.17 -0.97
N LEU A 111 11.11 -12.80 -1.34
CA LEU A 111 11.14 -13.80 -2.41
C LEU A 111 10.37 -15.06 -2.04
N TYR A 112 10.44 -15.49 -0.78
CA TYR A 112 9.65 -16.61 -0.30
C TYR A 112 8.15 -16.31 -0.37
N LEU A 113 7.71 -15.11 0.02
CA LEU A 113 6.30 -14.71 -0.11
C LEU A 113 5.85 -14.69 -1.58
N ALA A 114 6.72 -14.28 -2.50
CA ALA A 114 6.46 -14.36 -3.94
C ALA A 114 6.32 -15.82 -4.42
N ASP A 115 7.15 -16.75 -3.94
CA ASP A 115 7.00 -18.18 -4.22
C ASP A 115 5.67 -18.74 -3.69
N GLN A 116 5.21 -18.23 -2.55
CA GLN A 116 3.89 -18.52 -1.99
C GLN A 116 2.73 -17.88 -2.77
N ALA A 117 3.02 -17.24 -3.91
CA ALA A 117 2.07 -16.53 -4.77
C ALA A 117 1.31 -15.41 -4.04
N ALA A 118 1.97 -14.75 -3.07
CA ALA A 118 1.48 -13.49 -2.51
C ALA A 118 1.68 -12.37 -3.55
N LEU A 119 0.62 -12.10 -4.33
CA LEU A 119 0.67 -11.08 -5.38
C LEU A 119 0.69 -9.69 -4.76
N THR A 120 -0.26 -9.42 -3.86
CA THR A 120 -0.39 -8.14 -3.17
C THR A 120 0.02 -8.26 -1.71
N VAL A 121 1.00 -7.44 -1.30
CA VAL A 121 1.45 -7.29 0.09
C VAL A 121 0.77 -6.06 0.69
N HIS A 122 -0.02 -6.28 1.73
CA HIS A 122 -0.56 -5.21 2.57
C HIS A 122 0.23 -5.13 3.87
N ARG A 123 0.49 -3.92 4.33
CA ARG A 123 1.22 -3.66 5.57
C ARG A 123 0.36 -2.92 6.58
N TRP A 124 0.62 -3.18 7.85
CA TRP A 124 0.11 -2.38 8.95
C TRP A 124 0.73 -0.97 8.95
N LEU A 125 0.00 -0.02 9.55
CA LEU A 125 0.47 1.37 9.73
C LEU A 125 1.35 1.55 10.97
N SER A 126 1.38 0.57 11.87
CA SER A 126 2.30 0.47 13.00
C SER A 126 3.39 -0.59 12.75
N ARG A 127 4.29 -0.76 13.73
CA ARG A 127 5.38 -1.75 13.69
C ARG A 127 5.21 -2.78 14.81
N ALA A 128 5.84 -3.94 14.67
CA ALA A 128 5.83 -5.02 15.64
C ALA A 128 6.33 -4.60 17.03
N GLY A 129 7.23 -3.59 17.10
CA GLY A 129 7.73 -3.07 18.38
C GLY A 129 6.70 -2.28 19.19
N ASP A 130 5.69 -1.71 18.54
CA ASP A 130 4.53 -1.09 19.17
C ASP A 130 3.37 -1.10 18.17
N VAL A 131 2.53 -2.13 18.28
CA VAL A 131 1.47 -2.37 17.30
C VAL A 131 0.28 -1.44 17.47
N GLU A 132 0.17 -0.72 18.58
CA GLU A 132 -0.95 0.21 18.87
C GLU A 132 -0.65 1.65 18.45
N ARG A 133 0.62 1.97 18.20
CA ARG A 133 1.08 3.30 17.80
C ARG A 133 1.47 3.34 16.32
N PRO A 134 0.57 3.78 15.41
CA PRO A 134 0.91 3.93 14.01
C PRO A 134 1.97 5.03 13.78
N ASP A 135 2.95 4.72 12.93
CA ASP A 135 3.96 5.69 12.45
C ASP A 135 3.60 6.21 11.05
N ARG A 136 2.37 5.95 10.59
CA ARG A 136 1.83 6.38 9.30
C ARG A 136 0.33 6.67 9.41
N MET A 137 -0.11 7.67 8.67
CA MET A 137 -1.50 7.93 8.35
C MET A 137 -1.69 7.85 6.84
N VAL A 138 -2.81 7.31 6.39
CA VAL A 138 -3.12 7.07 4.97
C VAL A 138 -4.48 7.65 4.64
N PHE A 139 -4.54 8.42 3.55
CA PHE A 139 -5.77 8.77 2.86
C PHE A 139 -5.84 7.94 1.58
N ASP A 140 -6.91 7.14 1.46
CA ASP A 140 -7.17 6.29 0.30
C ASP A 140 -8.21 6.98 -0.58
N LEU A 141 -7.77 7.43 -1.75
CA LEU A 141 -8.54 8.27 -2.67
C LEU A 141 -9.00 7.42 -3.83
N ASP A 142 -10.20 6.83 -3.71
CA ASP A 142 -10.76 5.93 -4.70
C ASP A 142 -11.91 6.61 -5.46
N PRO A 143 -11.99 6.45 -6.79
CA PRO A 143 -13.05 7.06 -7.58
C PRO A 143 -14.41 6.40 -7.32
N ALA A 144 -15.49 7.13 -7.54
CA ALA A 144 -16.86 6.61 -7.38
C ALA A 144 -17.22 5.58 -8.47
N GLY A 145 -16.71 5.79 -9.69
CA GLY A 145 -16.80 4.92 -10.85
C GLY A 145 -15.42 4.59 -11.45
N ASP A 146 -15.36 3.71 -12.44
CA ASP A 146 -14.06 3.24 -12.96
C ASP A 146 -13.35 4.25 -13.89
N ASP A 147 -14.06 5.26 -14.41
CA ASP A 147 -13.53 6.26 -15.35
C ASP A 147 -13.25 7.64 -14.72
N ASP A 148 -13.37 7.77 -13.39
CA ASP A 148 -13.33 9.07 -12.69
C ASP A 148 -11.98 9.35 -12.02
N PHE A 149 -10.87 9.11 -12.74
CA PHE A 149 -9.54 9.40 -12.21
C PHE A 149 -9.28 10.90 -12.04
N ALA A 150 -9.97 11.75 -12.82
CA ALA A 150 -9.87 13.21 -12.69
C ALA A 150 -10.29 13.70 -11.29
N ALA A 151 -11.37 13.16 -10.71
CA ALA A 151 -11.75 13.49 -9.34
C ALA A 151 -10.69 13.03 -8.32
N VAL A 152 -10.05 11.88 -8.55
CA VAL A 152 -8.97 11.35 -7.70
C VAL A 152 -7.76 12.26 -7.73
N HIS A 153 -7.35 12.68 -8.93
CA HIS A 153 -6.25 13.62 -9.14
C HIS A 153 -6.47 14.90 -8.35
N GLU A 154 -7.65 15.50 -8.52
CA GLU A 154 -7.98 16.75 -7.87
C GLU A 154 -8.09 16.62 -6.34
N ALA A 155 -8.70 15.54 -5.85
CA ALA A 155 -8.74 15.24 -4.42
C ALA A 155 -7.33 15.09 -3.83
N ALA A 156 -6.41 14.46 -4.57
CA ALA A 156 -5.02 14.33 -4.14
C ALA A 156 -4.32 15.68 -4.10
N TRP A 157 -4.53 16.54 -5.11
CA TRP A 157 -3.95 17.88 -5.18
C TRP A 157 -4.40 18.74 -4.00
N LEU A 158 -5.71 18.88 -3.78
CA LEU A 158 -6.27 19.68 -2.68
C LEU A 158 -5.89 19.14 -1.30
N LEU A 159 -5.86 17.81 -1.14
CA LEU A 159 -5.38 17.19 0.09
C LEU A 159 -3.89 17.48 0.32
N GLY A 160 -3.08 17.48 -0.74
CA GLY A 160 -1.67 17.87 -0.68
C GLY A 160 -1.51 19.30 -0.15
N GLU A 161 -2.23 20.27 -0.73
CA GLU A 161 -2.23 21.67 -0.28
C GLU A 161 -2.63 21.81 1.19
N LEU A 162 -3.72 21.16 1.60
CA LEU A 162 -4.17 21.18 3.00
C LEU A 162 -3.11 20.59 3.93
N LEU A 163 -2.47 19.47 3.58
CA LEU A 163 -1.41 18.88 4.40
C LEU A 163 -0.18 19.79 4.50
N ASP A 164 0.15 20.54 3.44
CA ASP A 164 1.22 21.53 3.44
C ASP A 164 0.91 22.72 4.37
N GLU A 165 -0.32 23.22 4.37
CA GLU A 165 -0.79 24.24 5.32
C GLU A 165 -0.67 23.75 6.77
N LEU A 166 -1.02 22.48 7.01
CA LEU A 166 -0.90 21.81 8.31
C LEU A 166 0.56 21.48 8.68
N ARG A 167 1.51 21.72 7.78
CA ARG A 167 2.95 21.40 7.92
C ARG A 167 3.20 19.91 8.16
N LEU A 168 2.40 19.06 7.52
CA LEU A 168 2.53 17.62 7.54
C LEU A 168 3.15 17.14 6.22
N PRO A 169 4.38 16.59 6.23
CA PRO A 169 4.96 16.04 5.02
C PRO A 169 4.14 14.85 4.55
N SER A 170 3.91 14.78 3.24
CA SER A 170 3.04 13.79 2.62
C SER A 170 3.74 13.17 1.41
N ALA A 171 3.46 11.89 1.19
CA ALA A 171 4.02 11.08 0.12
C ALA A 171 2.88 10.52 -0.75
N LEU A 172 3.00 10.66 -2.08
CA LEU A 172 1.96 10.25 -3.03
C LEU A 172 2.34 8.94 -3.73
N MET A 173 1.38 8.05 -3.97
CA MET A 173 1.57 6.87 -4.81
C MET A 173 0.31 6.50 -5.55
N THR A 174 0.47 5.92 -6.75
CA THR A 174 -0.62 5.16 -7.37
C THR A 174 -0.89 3.90 -6.59
N THR A 175 -2.16 3.50 -6.51
CA THR A 175 -2.51 2.24 -5.85
C THR A 175 -2.19 1.02 -6.71
N GLY A 176 -2.01 1.18 -8.02
CA GLY A 176 -2.01 0.07 -8.98
C GLY A 176 -3.41 -0.54 -9.19
N SER A 177 -4.47 0.14 -8.73
CA SER A 177 -5.86 -0.33 -8.85
C SER A 177 -6.77 0.71 -9.47
N ARG A 178 -7.21 1.73 -8.73
CA ARG A 178 -8.18 2.73 -9.21
C ARG A 178 -7.92 4.12 -8.65
N GLY A 179 -7.40 4.17 -7.43
CA GLY A 179 -7.11 5.41 -6.73
C GLY A 179 -5.63 5.74 -6.55
N LEU A 180 -5.43 6.79 -5.76
CA LEU A 180 -4.14 7.23 -5.22
C LEU A 180 -4.13 7.04 -3.69
N HIS A 181 -2.95 6.82 -3.12
CA HIS A 181 -2.75 6.95 -1.67
C HIS A 181 -1.90 8.17 -1.37
N VAL A 182 -2.34 8.97 -0.39
CA VAL A 182 -1.52 10.01 0.26
C VAL A 182 -1.13 9.51 1.64
N ILE A 183 0.18 9.46 1.92
CA ILE A 183 0.73 8.87 3.13
C ILE A 183 1.50 9.94 3.92
N VAL A 184 1.14 10.11 5.18
CA VAL A 184 1.79 11.05 6.10
C VAL A 184 2.60 10.27 7.14
N PRO A 185 3.93 10.41 7.19
CA PRO A 185 4.75 9.82 8.24
C PRO A 185 4.50 10.48 9.60
N LEU A 186 4.26 9.67 10.63
CA LEU A 186 4.02 10.10 12.01
C LEU A 186 5.17 9.69 12.93
N ASP A 187 5.29 10.35 14.08
CA ASP A 187 6.35 10.05 15.05
C ASP A 187 6.04 8.85 15.97
N GLY A 188 4.88 8.21 15.79
CA GLY A 188 4.47 7.03 16.55
C GLY A 188 4.05 7.34 17.99
N ARG A 189 3.66 8.57 18.32
CA ARG A 189 3.21 8.92 19.67
C ARG A 189 1.70 8.76 19.87
N GLN A 190 0.91 8.92 18.82
CA GLN A 190 -0.55 8.83 18.90
C GLN A 190 -1.05 7.40 18.69
N GLY A 191 -2.17 7.05 19.32
CA GLY A 191 -2.86 5.78 19.05
C GLY A 191 -3.68 5.83 17.76
N PHE A 192 -4.13 4.67 17.26
CA PHE A 192 -4.95 4.60 16.04
C PHE A 192 -6.21 5.47 16.07
N ASP A 193 -6.93 5.50 17.19
CA ASP A 193 -8.18 6.29 17.27
C ASP A 193 -7.91 7.79 17.14
N GLU A 194 -6.83 8.30 17.75
CA GLU A 194 -6.41 9.70 17.62
C GLU A 194 -6.00 10.02 16.17
N VAL A 195 -5.24 9.12 15.53
CA VAL A 195 -4.82 9.29 14.12
C VAL A 195 -6.01 9.25 13.18
N ARG A 196 -6.95 8.32 13.39
CA ARG A 196 -8.17 8.21 12.59
C ARG A 196 -9.08 9.41 12.74
N ALA A 197 -9.26 9.91 13.96
CA ALA A 197 -10.03 11.12 14.22
C ALA A 197 -9.40 12.32 13.51
N PHE A 198 -8.07 12.48 13.60
CA PHE A 198 -7.36 13.53 12.86
C PHE A 198 -7.52 13.41 11.35
N ALA A 199 -7.32 12.22 10.78
CA ALA A 199 -7.53 11.97 9.35
C ALA A 199 -8.97 12.34 8.93
N LYS A 200 -9.96 11.97 9.75
CA LYS A 200 -11.37 12.30 9.50
C LYS A 200 -11.60 13.81 9.48
N ASP A 201 -11.07 14.55 10.44
CA ASP A 201 -11.26 16.01 10.51
C ASP A 201 -10.58 16.74 9.33
N VAL A 202 -9.43 16.25 8.88
CA VAL A 202 -8.78 16.75 7.64
C VAL A 202 -9.68 16.48 6.43
N ALA A 203 -10.19 15.25 6.29
CA ALA A 203 -11.07 14.88 5.18
C ALA A 203 -12.38 15.69 5.21
N ASP A 204 -12.98 15.89 6.39
CA ASP A 204 -14.20 16.68 6.54
C ASP A 204 -13.97 18.17 6.24
N THR A 205 -12.79 18.71 6.58
CA THR A 205 -12.41 20.09 6.20
C THR A 205 -12.36 20.23 4.68
N LEU A 206 -11.77 19.26 3.98
CA LEU A 206 -11.75 19.24 2.51
C LEU A 206 -13.17 19.08 1.92
N VAL A 207 -14.00 18.22 2.51
CA VAL A 207 -15.42 18.07 2.11
C VAL A 207 -16.21 19.35 2.32
N ALA A 208 -15.98 20.10 3.41
CA ALA A 208 -16.68 21.35 3.67
C ALA A 208 -16.38 22.42 2.61
N GLY A 209 -15.15 22.44 2.06
CA GLY A 209 -14.79 23.31 0.94
C GLY A 209 -15.36 22.89 -0.42
N HIS A 210 -15.66 21.60 -0.60
CA HIS A 210 -16.10 21.01 -1.88
C HIS A 210 -17.21 19.94 -1.70
N PRO A 211 -18.36 20.28 -1.10
CA PRO A 211 -19.36 19.30 -0.63
C PRO A 211 -20.14 18.59 -1.75
N ASP A 212 -20.14 19.19 -2.94
CA ASP A 212 -20.69 18.67 -4.19
C ASP A 212 -19.76 17.65 -4.86
N ARG A 213 -18.47 17.63 -4.50
CA ARG A 213 -17.43 16.79 -5.14
C ARG A 213 -16.91 15.67 -4.25
N PHE A 214 -16.78 15.92 -2.95
CA PHE A 214 -16.18 14.98 -2.00
C PHE A 214 -17.15 14.54 -0.91
N THR A 215 -16.88 13.37 -0.33
CA THR A 215 -17.65 12.87 0.81
C THR A 215 -16.83 11.97 1.73
N THR A 216 -17.13 12.00 3.02
CA THR A 216 -16.65 11.03 4.03
C THR A 216 -17.72 9.99 4.39
N ALA A 217 -18.82 9.91 3.63
CA ALA A 217 -19.90 8.95 3.86
C ALA A 217 -19.45 7.49 3.60
N ALA A 218 -19.43 6.68 4.66
CA ALA A 218 -18.97 5.30 4.59
C ALA A 218 -19.85 4.41 3.68
N ARG A 219 -21.16 4.67 3.59
CA ARG A 219 -22.09 3.85 2.80
C ARG A 219 -22.10 4.31 1.35
N LYS A 220 -21.86 3.40 0.39
CA LYS A 220 -21.79 3.71 -1.05
C LYS A 220 -23.04 4.45 -1.56
N LYS A 221 -24.23 4.08 -1.10
CA LYS A 221 -25.50 4.72 -1.50
C LYS A 221 -25.62 6.19 -1.09
N ASP A 222 -24.91 6.62 -0.05
CA ASP A 222 -24.98 7.99 0.49
C ASP A 222 -23.94 8.91 -0.19
N ARG A 223 -23.10 8.36 -1.08
CA ARG A 223 -22.02 9.11 -1.75
C ARG A 223 -22.50 9.85 -2.98
N GLY A 224 -23.50 9.32 -3.68
CA GLY A 224 -23.91 9.85 -4.99
C GLY A 224 -22.77 9.71 -6.01
N HIS A 225 -22.44 10.80 -6.70
CA HIS A 225 -21.33 10.89 -7.65
C HIS A 225 -20.01 11.37 -7.03
N ARG A 226 -20.01 11.65 -5.71
CA ARG A 226 -18.87 12.24 -5.02
C ARG A 226 -17.76 11.23 -4.75
N LEU A 227 -16.52 11.69 -4.84
CA LEU A 227 -15.36 10.89 -4.47
C LEU A 227 -15.33 10.67 -2.96
N TYR A 228 -15.10 9.42 -2.55
CA TYR A 228 -15.01 9.05 -1.15
C TYR A 228 -13.59 9.22 -0.63
N LEU A 229 -13.41 10.12 0.34
CA LEU A 229 -12.15 10.26 1.06
C LEU A 229 -12.08 9.18 2.16
N ASP A 230 -11.48 8.04 1.84
CA ASP A 230 -11.43 6.89 2.76
C ASP A 230 -10.32 7.06 3.80
N VAL A 231 -10.73 7.27 5.05
CA VAL A 231 -9.87 7.35 6.23
C VAL A 231 -9.90 6.07 7.08
N GLN A 232 -10.65 5.04 6.67
CA GLN A 232 -10.82 3.79 7.42
C GLN A 232 -9.52 2.98 7.51
N ARG A 233 -8.57 3.22 6.60
CA ARG A 233 -7.22 2.63 6.65
C ARG A 233 -6.49 2.93 7.97
N ASN A 234 -6.88 3.99 8.69
CA ASN A 234 -6.26 4.45 9.93
C ASN A 234 -6.83 3.79 11.19
N GLY A 235 -7.55 2.68 11.09
CA GLY A 235 -7.99 1.89 12.24
C GLY A 235 -6.95 0.85 12.70
N TYR A 236 -7.04 0.40 13.95
CA TYR A 236 -6.24 -0.72 14.44
C TYR A 236 -6.44 -1.96 13.55
N ALA A 237 -5.36 -2.69 13.29
CA ALA A 237 -5.33 -3.87 12.40
C ALA A 237 -5.79 -3.65 10.94
N GLN A 238 -6.06 -2.41 10.54
CA GLN A 238 -6.25 -2.06 9.14
C GLN A 238 -4.89 -2.00 8.43
N THR A 239 -4.93 -2.19 7.12
CA THR A 239 -3.73 -2.24 6.30
C THR A 239 -3.91 -1.43 5.03
N ALA A 240 -2.78 -0.96 4.50
CA ALA A 240 -2.69 -0.35 3.18
C ALA A 240 -1.75 -1.18 2.31
N VAL A 241 -1.95 -1.14 0.98
CA VAL A 241 -1.00 -1.77 0.05
C VAL A 241 0.41 -1.20 0.27
N ALA A 242 1.41 -2.06 0.24
CA ALA A 242 2.79 -1.63 0.37
C ALA A 242 3.27 -0.94 -0.93
N PRO A 243 4.04 0.15 -0.83
CA PRO A 243 4.80 0.70 -1.96
C PRO A 243 5.58 -0.41 -2.68
N PHE A 244 5.55 -0.37 -4.01
CA PHE A 244 6.13 -1.33 -4.94
C PHE A 244 5.51 -2.74 -4.92
N THR A 245 4.40 -2.97 -4.21
CA THR A 245 3.68 -4.24 -4.33
C THR A 245 3.01 -4.36 -5.69
N VAL A 246 3.09 -5.54 -6.30
CA VAL A 246 2.25 -5.91 -7.45
C VAL A 246 0.80 -6.00 -6.97
N ARG A 247 -0.15 -5.68 -7.86
CA ARG A 247 -1.59 -5.83 -7.63
C ARG A 247 -2.10 -7.00 -8.45
N ALA A 248 -3.01 -7.79 -7.86
CA ALA A 248 -3.66 -8.91 -8.53
C ALA A 248 -4.69 -8.44 -9.60
N LYS A 249 -4.19 -7.87 -10.70
CA LYS A 249 -4.93 -7.31 -11.82
C LYS A 249 -4.22 -7.65 -13.15
N PRO A 250 -4.94 -7.71 -14.29
CA PRO A 250 -4.33 -7.88 -15.60
C PRO A 250 -3.19 -6.86 -15.84
N GLY A 251 -2.11 -7.31 -16.47
CA GLY A 251 -0.92 -6.50 -16.72
C GLY A 251 0.04 -6.31 -15.53
N ALA A 252 -0.24 -6.93 -14.38
CA ALA A 252 0.58 -6.85 -13.17
C ALA A 252 0.95 -5.39 -12.77
N PRO A 253 -0.05 -4.50 -12.61
CA PRO A 253 0.19 -3.13 -12.19
C PRO A 253 0.78 -3.10 -10.77
N VAL A 254 1.53 -2.04 -10.49
CA VAL A 254 2.30 -1.89 -9.24
C VAL A 254 1.81 -0.65 -8.50
N ALA A 255 1.62 -0.79 -7.19
CA ALA A 255 1.36 0.35 -6.32
C ALA A 255 2.64 1.18 -6.18
N THR A 256 2.77 2.29 -6.90
CA THR A 256 4.09 2.89 -7.17
C THR A 256 4.21 4.29 -6.59
N PRO A 257 5.19 4.55 -5.70
CA PRO A 257 5.59 5.89 -5.30
C PRO A 257 5.78 6.84 -6.48
N MET A 258 5.31 8.06 -6.31
CA MET A 258 5.46 9.15 -7.29
C MET A 258 5.70 10.47 -6.56
N SER A 259 6.31 11.41 -7.27
CA SER A 259 6.50 12.78 -6.78
C SER A 259 5.20 13.57 -6.97
N TRP A 260 5.04 14.66 -6.21
CA TRP A 260 3.89 15.55 -6.35
C TRP A 260 3.85 16.22 -7.73
N THR A 261 4.99 16.50 -8.35
CA THR A 261 5.04 17.07 -9.72
C THR A 261 4.59 16.07 -10.79
N GLN A 262 4.72 14.76 -10.54
CA GLN A 262 4.17 13.74 -11.44
C GLN A 262 2.63 13.68 -11.39
N LEU A 263 1.99 14.32 -10.40
CA LEU A 263 0.54 14.46 -10.39
C LEU A 263 0.07 15.32 -11.57
N ASP A 264 0.87 16.29 -12.02
CA ASP A 264 0.51 17.20 -13.12
C ASP A 264 0.52 16.55 -14.52
N ASP A 265 0.92 15.28 -14.63
CA ASP A 265 0.93 14.54 -15.91
C ASP A 265 -0.52 14.23 -16.36
N PRO A 266 -1.00 14.76 -17.50
CA PRO A 266 -2.34 14.49 -17.99
C PRO A 266 -2.56 13.03 -18.42
N GLY A 267 -1.49 12.26 -18.63
CA GLY A 267 -1.53 10.83 -18.92
C GLY A 267 -1.44 9.94 -17.68
N LEU A 268 -1.43 10.51 -16.47
CA LEU A 268 -1.40 9.72 -15.24
C LEU A 268 -2.72 8.97 -15.04
N ASP A 269 -2.60 7.68 -14.69
CA ASP A 269 -3.70 6.89 -14.17
C ASP A 269 -3.24 6.04 -12.97
N ALA A 270 -4.19 5.43 -12.26
CA ALA A 270 -3.93 4.66 -11.05
C ALA A 270 -3.12 3.36 -11.26
N ARG A 271 -2.91 2.92 -12.50
CA ARG A 271 -2.19 1.73 -12.95
C ARG A 271 -1.01 2.07 -13.87
N ARG A 272 -0.58 3.34 -13.89
CA ARG A 272 0.48 3.83 -14.78
C ARG A 272 1.71 2.94 -14.83
N TRP A 273 2.13 2.38 -13.71
CA TRP A 273 3.31 1.52 -13.62
C TRP A 273 2.95 0.05 -13.41
N THR A 274 3.73 -0.82 -14.02
CA THR A 274 3.63 -2.27 -13.93
C THR A 274 4.97 -2.87 -13.52
N VAL A 275 5.04 -4.19 -13.37
CA VAL A 275 6.31 -4.90 -13.14
C VAL A 275 7.36 -4.63 -14.23
N ALA A 276 6.97 -4.15 -15.42
CA ALA A 276 7.88 -3.82 -16.51
C ALA A 276 8.71 -2.55 -16.25
N ASP A 277 8.11 -1.52 -15.64
CA ASP A 277 8.70 -0.17 -15.54
C ASP A 277 8.75 0.40 -14.11
N ALA A 278 8.11 -0.24 -13.13
CA ALA A 278 8.10 0.24 -11.74
C ALA A 278 9.50 0.30 -11.10
N LEU A 279 10.46 -0.53 -11.53
CA LEU A 279 11.85 -0.45 -11.06
C LEU A 279 12.54 0.84 -11.53
N GLU A 280 12.26 1.29 -12.75
CA GLU A 280 12.81 2.53 -13.28
C GLU A 280 12.26 3.73 -12.51
N GLN A 281 10.96 3.72 -12.24
CA GLN A 281 10.34 4.72 -11.36
C GLN A 281 10.90 4.65 -9.93
N ALA A 282 11.18 3.47 -9.37
CA ALA A 282 11.79 3.35 -8.04
C ALA A 282 13.16 4.04 -7.98
N ARG A 283 13.95 3.97 -9.05
CA ARG A 283 15.28 4.57 -9.16
C ARG A 283 15.25 6.10 -9.22
N THR A 284 14.13 6.72 -9.58
CA THR A 284 13.96 8.19 -9.52
C THR A 284 13.77 8.70 -8.09
N ARG A 285 13.54 7.79 -7.13
CA ARG A 285 13.40 8.07 -5.69
C ARG A 285 12.40 9.19 -5.39
N PRO A 286 11.13 9.04 -5.81
CA PRO A 286 10.12 10.09 -5.73
C PRO A 286 9.80 10.58 -4.30
N TRP A 287 10.18 9.80 -3.28
CA TRP A 287 9.93 10.10 -1.87
C TRP A 287 11.17 10.55 -1.10
N ASP A 288 12.32 10.78 -1.73
CA ASP A 288 13.54 11.23 -1.03
C ASP A 288 13.35 12.60 -0.33
N GLY A 289 12.42 13.43 -0.82
CA GLY A 289 12.04 14.70 -0.18
C GLY A 289 11.14 14.55 1.05
N VAL A 290 10.58 13.36 1.31
CA VAL A 290 9.71 13.10 2.46
C VAL A 290 10.59 12.76 3.68
N PRO A 291 10.53 13.54 4.78
CA PRO A 291 11.38 13.30 5.94
C PRO A 291 11.23 11.89 6.49
N ALA A 292 12.37 11.24 6.76
CA ALA A 292 12.41 9.91 7.37
C ALA A 292 11.81 9.90 8.79
N LYS A 293 11.94 11.02 9.53
CA LYS A 293 11.31 11.22 10.83
C LYS A 293 9.92 11.82 10.66
N GLY A 294 8.91 11.09 11.10
CA GLY A 294 7.54 11.55 11.07
C GLY A 294 7.26 12.71 12.02
N ARG A 295 6.06 13.30 11.88
CA ARG A 295 5.63 14.46 12.67
C ARG A 295 4.64 14.05 13.76
N ALA A 296 4.66 14.77 14.87
CA ALA A 296 3.60 14.71 15.87
C ALA A 296 2.34 15.38 15.33
N LEU A 297 1.15 14.86 15.68
CA LEU A 297 -0.12 15.46 15.25
C LEU A 297 -0.50 16.74 16.01
N GLY A 298 0.01 16.98 17.22
CA GLY A 298 -0.38 18.12 18.05
C GLY A 298 -0.26 19.51 17.38
N PRO A 299 0.89 19.86 16.76
CA PRO A 299 1.02 21.11 16.02
C PRO A 299 0.13 21.21 14.79
N ALA A 300 -0.11 20.10 14.08
CA ALA A 300 -1.00 20.06 12.93
C ALA A 300 -2.48 20.23 13.35
N ARG A 301 -2.88 19.60 14.46
CA ARG A 301 -4.20 19.74 15.07
C ARG A 301 -4.55 21.19 15.38
N ARG A 302 -3.60 21.95 15.97
CA ARG A 302 -3.83 23.38 16.25
C ARG A 302 -4.04 24.20 14.98
N ARG A 303 -3.34 23.88 13.89
CA ARG A 303 -3.53 24.55 12.59
C ARG A 303 -4.88 24.20 11.98
N LEU A 304 -5.24 22.92 12.00
CA LEU A 304 -6.53 22.44 11.48
C LEU A 304 -7.71 23.11 12.20
N ASN A 305 -7.67 23.18 13.52
CA ASN A 305 -8.72 23.83 14.31
C ASN A 305 -8.84 25.34 14.01
N ALA A 306 -7.78 26.00 13.54
CA ALA A 306 -7.82 27.41 13.16
C ALA A 306 -8.43 27.63 11.75
N LEU A 307 -8.50 26.58 10.92
CA LEU A 307 -9.15 26.61 9.61
C LEU A 307 -10.65 26.31 9.70
N MET A 308 -11.08 25.61 10.75
CA MET A 308 -12.49 25.29 10.96
C MET A 308 -13.24 26.50 11.54
N PRO A 309 -14.40 26.88 10.98
CA PRO A 309 -15.24 27.91 11.58
C PRO A 309 -15.66 27.47 13.00
N SER A 310 -15.57 28.41 13.95
CA SER A 310 -16.06 28.26 15.32
C SER A 310 -17.57 28.08 15.40
#